data_AF-A0AAV0DTW7-F1
#
_entry.id   AF-A0AAV0DTW7-F1
#
_cell.length_a   1.000
_cell.length_b   1.000
_cell.length_c   1.000
_cell.angle_alpha   90.00
_cell.angle_beta   90.00
_cell.angle_gamma   90.00
#
_symmetry.space_group_name_H-M   'P 1'
#
loop_
_entity.id
_entity.type
_entity.pdbx_description
1 polymer ?
#
loop_
_entity_poly.entity_id
_entity_poly.type
_entity_poly.pdbx_seq_one_letter_code
_entity_poly.pdbx_strand_id
1 'polypeptide(L)'
;MSLMVIKNSFSIAIRGAIPDSEYAKEYMNSVEEQFKGIIKAHASTSILKMLMTKYDGVSGVREHIMMMTDMAHKLKAMCVQEEERLKIEKPDVAYVTTTHQKKKGKYNITESSKIQQTNANAAFGSTAPKGPFRCKFCHQKGHSQ
;
A
#
# COMPACT_ATOMS: atom_id res chain seq x y z
N MET A 1 -15.99 8.77 34.93
CA MET A 1 -15.92 7.32 35.29
C MET A 1 -15.40 6.46 34.14
N SER A 2 -15.94 6.57 32.92
CA SER A 2 -15.59 5.71 31.77
C SER A 2 -14.10 5.69 31.40
N LEU A 3 -13.46 6.86 31.36
CA LEU A 3 -12.02 6.99 31.06
C LEU A 3 -11.15 6.21 32.06
N MET A 4 -11.53 6.18 33.33
CA MET A 4 -10.77 5.51 34.39
C MET A 4 -10.84 3.99 34.23
N VAL A 5 -12.01 3.46 33.84
CA VAL A 5 -12.19 2.04 33.53
C VAL A 5 -11.37 1.64 32.31
N ILE A 6 -11.41 2.46 31.24
CA ILE A 6 -10.62 2.23 30.02
C ILE A 6 -9.12 2.23 30.32
N LYS A 7 -8.61 3.26 31.01
CA LYS A 7 -7.19 3.35 31.37
C LYS A 7 -6.71 2.18 32.24
N ASN A 8 -7.56 1.68 33.13
CA ASN A 8 -7.24 0.55 34.01
C ASN A 8 -7.35 -0.82 33.32
N SER A 9 -8.01 -0.90 32.16
CA SER A 9 -8.02 -2.11 31.34
C SER A 9 -6.70 -2.35 30.59
N PHE A 10 -5.84 -1.32 30.52
CA PHE A 10 -4.53 -1.40 29.91
C PHE A 10 -3.42 -1.57 30.96
N SER A 11 -2.35 -2.25 30.56
CA SER A 11 -1.16 -2.34 31.40
C SER A 11 -0.51 -0.97 31.56
N ILE A 12 0.27 -0.79 32.63
CA ILE A 12 0.98 0.46 32.92
C ILE A 12 1.90 0.87 31.75
N ALA A 13 2.51 -0.11 31.07
CA ALA A 13 3.36 0.14 29.90
C ALA A 13 2.58 0.77 28.73
N ILE A 14 1.39 0.26 28.43
CA ILE A 14 0.54 0.80 27.37
C ILE A 14 0.02 2.19 27.78
N ARG A 15 -0.41 2.34 29.04
CA ARG A 15 -0.87 3.64 29.55
C ARG A 15 0.20 4.73 29.46
N GLY A 16 1.46 4.39 29.76
CA GLY A 16 2.57 5.35 29.70
C GLY A 16 2.99 5.75 28.28
N ALA A 17 2.66 4.94 27.28
CA ALA A 17 2.98 5.21 25.88
C ALA A 17 1.94 6.11 25.17
N ILE A 18 0.78 6.35 25.80
CA ILE A 18 -0.35 7.06 25.20
C ILE A 18 -0.50 8.42 25.91
N PRO A 19 -0.62 9.53 25.18
CA PRO A 19 -0.87 10.83 25.78
C PRO A 19 -2.19 10.84 26.56
N ASP A 20 -2.19 11.51 27.70
CA ASP A 20 -3.41 11.65 28.50
C ASP A 20 -4.43 12.56 27.80
N SER A 21 -5.71 12.20 27.90
CA SER A 21 -6.85 13.02 27.48
C SER A 21 -7.89 13.08 28.61
N GLU A 22 -8.68 14.15 28.60
CA GLU A 22 -9.82 14.38 29.49
C GLU A 22 -11.06 13.56 29.06
N TYR A 23 -11.18 13.24 27.78
CA TYR A 23 -12.33 12.54 27.21
C TYR A 23 -12.00 11.09 26.85
N ALA A 24 -12.89 10.17 27.22
CA ALA A 24 -12.74 8.73 26.92
C ALA A 24 -12.58 8.45 25.41
N LYS A 25 -13.33 9.16 24.57
CA LYS A 25 -13.30 8.99 23.12
C LYS A 25 -11.95 9.38 22.52
N GLU A 26 -11.40 10.52 22.92
CA GLU A 26 -10.11 11.02 22.45
C GLU A 26 -8.96 10.12 22.91
N TYR A 27 -9.04 9.60 24.14
CA TYR A 27 -8.08 8.60 24.62
C TYR A 27 -8.13 7.33 23.76
N MET A 28 -9.31 6.80 23.43
CA MET A 28 -9.46 5.64 22.57
C MET A 28 -8.94 5.88 21.15
N ASN A 29 -9.15 7.07 20.59
CA ASN A 29 -8.56 7.43 19.29
C ASN A 29 -7.03 7.45 19.37
N SER A 30 -6.47 7.99 20.46
CA SER A 30 -5.02 8.01 20.68
C SER A 30 -4.43 6.60 20.84
N VAL A 31 -5.16 5.70 21.52
CA VAL A 31 -4.84 4.27 21.57
C VAL A 31 -4.81 3.71 20.15
N GLU A 32 -5.87 3.91 19.37
CA GLU A 32 -5.96 3.37 18.02
C GLU A 32 -4.81 3.83 17.12
N GLU A 33 -4.50 5.13 17.13
CA GLU A 33 -3.41 5.71 16.35
C GLU A 33 -2.03 5.18 16.75
N GLN A 34 -1.75 5.05 18.05
CA GLN A 34 -0.50 4.45 18.52
C GLN A 34 -0.35 3.00 18.04
N PHE A 35 -1.42 2.22 18.11
CA PHE A 35 -1.39 0.82 17.68
C PHE A 35 -1.27 0.68 16.15
N LYS A 36 -1.87 1.57 15.34
CA LYS A 36 -1.62 1.66 13.89
C LYS A 36 -0.12 1.85 13.60
N GLY A 37 0.51 2.81 14.26
CA GLY A 37 1.95 3.09 14.11
C GLY A 37 2.83 1.90 14.51
N ILE A 38 2.49 1.24 15.63
CA ILE A 38 3.22 0.07 16.13
C ILE A 38 3.08 -1.12 15.17
N ILE A 39 1.89 -1.40 14.63
CA ILE A 39 1.69 -2.52 13.69
C ILE A 39 2.56 -2.33 12.43
N LYS A 40 2.59 -1.11 11.89
CA LYS A 40 3.43 -0.77 10.73
C LYS A 40 4.94 -0.91 11.00
N ALA A 41 5.39 -0.42 12.15
CA ALA A 41 6.78 -0.57 12.57
C ALA A 41 7.13 -2.05 12.81
N HIS A 42 6.23 -2.79 13.47
CA HIS A 42 6.39 -4.21 13.78
C HIS A 42 6.46 -5.08 12.51
N ALA A 43 5.62 -4.80 11.50
CA ALA A 43 5.69 -5.46 10.20
C ALA A 43 7.04 -5.18 9.52
N SER A 44 7.48 -3.92 9.53
CA SER A 44 8.78 -3.51 8.97
C SER A 44 9.96 -4.22 9.66
N THR A 45 9.95 -4.28 10.99
CA THR A 45 10.96 -5.01 11.79
C THR A 45 10.92 -6.51 11.51
N SER A 46 9.72 -7.08 11.36
CA SER A 46 9.56 -8.51 11.06
C SER A 46 10.08 -8.87 9.67
N ILE A 47 9.86 -8.01 8.66
CA ILE A 47 10.43 -8.16 7.31
C ILE A 47 11.95 -8.08 7.39
N LEU A 48 12.49 -7.07 8.09
CA LEU A 48 13.94 -6.91 8.25
C LEU A 48 14.56 -8.14 8.92
N LYS A 49 13.94 -8.65 9.98
CA LYS A 49 14.37 -9.88 10.66
C LYS A 49 14.40 -11.06 9.70
N MET A 50 13.36 -11.25 8.89
CA MET A 50 13.32 -12.33 7.90
C MET A 50 14.43 -12.19 6.85
N LEU A 51 14.71 -10.98 6.36
CA LEU A 51 15.79 -10.72 5.38
C LEU A 51 17.19 -10.92 5.97
N MET A 52 17.37 -10.61 7.25
CA MET A 52 18.65 -10.77 7.94
C MET A 52 18.89 -12.21 8.42
N THR A 53 17.82 -13.00 8.56
CA THR A 53 17.92 -14.40 9.00
C THR A 53 18.53 -15.23 7.88
N LYS A 54 19.76 -15.68 8.10
CA LYS A 54 20.48 -16.61 7.22
C LYS A 54 20.64 -17.95 7.92
N TYR A 55 20.79 -19.01 7.14
CA TYR A 55 21.16 -20.31 7.67
C TYR A 55 22.58 -20.25 8.24
N ASP A 56 22.73 -20.69 9.48
CA ASP A 56 23.98 -20.62 10.24
C ASP A 56 24.86 -21.88 10.07
N GLY A 57 24.35 -22.91 9.41
CA GLY A 57 25.06 -24.18 9.23
C GLY A 57 25.08 -25.07 10.47
N VAL A 58 24.53 -24.60 11.60
CA VAL A 58 24.51 -25.30 12.89
C VAL A 58 23.12 -25.86 13.17
N SER A 59 22.08 -25.07 12.91
CA SER A 59 20.68 -25.51 12.99
C SER A 59 20.38 -26.55 11.90
N GLY A 60 19.41 -27.44 12.11
CA GLY A 60 18.99 -28.38 11.06
C GLY A 60 18.30 -27.64 9.91
N VAL A 61 18.63 -27.97 8.66
CA VAL A 61 18.00 -27.34 7.46
C VAL A 61 16.47 -27.37 7.52
N ARG A 62 15.89 -28.50 7.95
CA ARG A 62 14.43 -28.65 8.12
C ARG A 62 13.87 -27.65 9.13
N GLU A 63 14.57 -27.43 10.22
CA GLU A 63 14.17 -26.49 11.27
C GLU A 63 14.29 -25.05 10.79
N HIS A 64 15.36 -24.72 10.08
CA HIS A 64 15.52 -23.40 9.46
C HIS A 64 14.39 -23.10 8.45
N ILE A 65 14.05 -24.05 7.58
CA ILE A 65 12.94 -23.89 6.61
C ILE A 65 11.61 -23.71 7.34
N MET A 66 11.37 -24.49 8.40
CA MET A 66 10.15 -24.40 9.19
C MET A 66 10.03 -23.04 9.89
N MET A 67 11.13 -22.53 10.47
CA MET A 67 11.21 -21.20 11.07
C MET A 67 10.96 -20.10 10.04
N MET A 68 11.59 -20.16 8.86
CA MET A 68 11.39 -19.19 7.79
C MET A 68 9.95 -19.20 7.26
N THR A 69 9.33 -20.38 7.19
CA THR A 69 7.93 -20.55 6.76
C THR A 69 6.96 -19.98 7.79
N ASP A 70 7.18 -20.22 9.09
CA ASP A 70 6.38 -19.64 10.17
C ASP A 70 6.47 -18.09 10.17
N MET A 71 7.67 -17.54 9.98
CA MET A 71 7.84 -16.09 9.85
C MET A 71 7.09 -15.53 8.65
N ALA A 72 7.13 -16.20 7.49
CA ALA A 72 6.38 -15.79 6.30
C ALA A 72 4.87 -15.82 6.53
N HIS A 73 4.35 -16.83 7.22
CA HIS A 73 2.92 -16.93 7.56
C HIS A 73 2.48 -15.80 8.49
N LYS A 74 3.26 -15.51 9.53
CA LYS A 74 3.00 -14.40 10.47
C LYS A 74 2.99 -13.06 9.75
N LEU A 75 3.95 -12.82 8.87
CA LEU A 75 4.01 -11.59 8.06
C LEU A 75 2.77 -11.46 7.17
N LYS A 76 2.35 -12.54 6.50
CA LYS A 76 1.15 -12.54 5.66
C LYS A 76 -0.10 -12.18 6.48
N ALA A 77 -0.24 -12.73 7.69
CA ALA A 77 -1.36 -12.41 8.57
C ALA A 77 -1.39 -10.91 8.93
N MET A 78 -0.24 -10.32 9.25
CA MET A 78 -0.14 -8.88 9.53
C MET A 78 -0.53 -8.02 8.32
N CYS A 79 -0.06 -8.38 7.12
CA CYS A 79 -0.40 -7.64 5.89
C CYS A 79 -1.91 -7.68 5.59
N VAL A 80 -2.53 -8.86 5.70
CA VAL A 80 -3.98 -9.02 5.44
C VAL A 80 -4.80 -8.21 6.44
N GLN A 81 -4.41 -8.22 7.72
CA GLN A 81 -5.09 -7.45 8.76
C GLN A 81 -5.02 -5.94 8.47
N GLU A 82 -3.85 -5.42 8.07
CA GLU A 82 -3.71 -4.00 7.72
C GLU A 82 -4.48 -3.63 6.43
N GLU A 83 -4.49 -4.50 5.42
CA GLU A 83 -5.29 -4.29 4.20
C GLU A 83 -6.78 -4.18 4.50
N GLU A 84 -7.31 -4.99 5.42
CA GLU A 84 -8.70 -4.91 5.86
C GLU A 84 -8.98 -3.61 6.60
N ARG A 85 -8.09 -3.20 7.52
CA ARG A 85 -8.23 -1.92 8.23
C ARG A 85 -8.23 -0.72 7.28
N LEU A 86 -7.33 -0.71 6.29
CA LEU A 86 -7.26 0.35 5.28
C LEU A 86 -8.52 0.43 4.40
N LYS A 87 -9.26 -0.66 4.23
CA LYS A 87 -10.54 -0.68 3.50
C LYS A 87 -11.68 -0.06 4.34
N ILE A 88 -11.68 -0.27 5.65
CA ILE A 88 -12.69 0.29 6.58
C ILE A 88 -12.53 1.81 6.75
N GLU A 89 -11.29 2.31 6.72
CA GLU A 89 -10.99 3.74 6.89
C GLU A 89 -11.36 4.60 5.66
N LYS A 90 -11.74 3.99 4.53
CA LYS A 90 -12.35 4.67 3.39
C LYS A 90 -13.87 4.50 3.43
N PRO A 91 -14.64 5.35 4.14
CA PRO A 91 -16.07 5.38 3.96
C PRO A 91 -16.35 5.82 2.52
N ASP A 92 -17.15 5.02 1.80
CA ASP A 92 -17.65 5.37 0.47
C ASP A 92 -18.62 6.54 0.63
N VAL A 93 -18.11 7.78 0.56
CA VAL A 93 -18.92 8.99 0.71
C VAL A 93 -19.70 9.20 -0.59
N ALA A 94 -20.91 8.63 -0.64
CA ALA A 94 -21.88 8.98 -1.67
C ALA A 94 -22.37 10.42 -1.44
N TYR A 95 -21.90 11.36 -2.24
CA TYR A 95 -22.47 12.71 -2.29
C TYR A 95 -23.86 12.62 -2.95
N VAL A 96 -24.92 12.67 -2.14
CA VAL A 96 -26.29 12.75 -2.64
C VAL A 96 -26.58 14.22 -2.99
N THR A 97 -26.49 14.57 -4.28
CA THR A 97 -26.99 15.86 -4.77
C THR A 97 -28.49 15.81 -4.97
N THR A 98 -29.25 16.31 -4.01
CA THR A 98 -30.62 16.79 -4.25
C THR A 98 -30.56 18.25 -4.67
N THR A 99 -31.01 18.59 -5.89
CA THR A 99 -31.81 19.80 -6.17
C THR A 99 -32.28 19.84 -7.62
N HIS A 100 -33.43 20.49 -7.81
CA HIS A 100 -34.36 20.40 -8.92
C HIS A 100 -33.96 21.16 -10.20
N GLN A 101 -34.69 20.82 -11.26
CA GLN A 101 -34.74 21.33 -12.64
C GLN A 101 -34.36 22.81 -12.90
N LYS A 102 -33.69 23.04 -14.05
CA LYS A 102 -34.07 23.93 -15.19
C LYS A 102 -32.88 24.71 -15.76
N LYS A 103 -32.47 24.39 -17.00
CA LYS A 103 -32.66 25.20 -18.23
C LYS A 103 -31.65 24.82 -19.31
N LYS A 104 -32.20 24.57 -20.51
CA LYS A 104 -31.48 24.50 -21.79
C LYS A 104 -30.84 25.86 -22.10
N GLY A 105 -29.57 25.85 -22.49
CA GLY A 105 -28.91 26.97 -23.15
C GLY A 105 -27.99 26.42 -24.24
N LYS A 106 -28.37 26.60 -25.50
CA LYS A 106 -27.52 26.35 -26.67
C LYS A 106 -26.71 27.62 -26.93
N TYR A 107 -25.39 27.50 -27.09
CA TYR A 107 -24.62 28.49 -27.82
C TYR A 107 -23.50 27.77 -28.60
N ASN A 108 -23.42 28.10 -29.90
CA ASN A 108 -22.37 27.65 -30.80
C ASN A 108 -21.23 28.68 -30.73
N ILE A 109 -19.99 28.23 -30.60
CA ILE A 109 -18.83 29.03 -30.99
C ILE A 109 -17.94 28.15 -31.87
N THR A 110 -17.80 28.59 -33.11
CA THR A 110 -16.97 28.01 -34.15
C THR A 110 -15.56 28.59 -34.04
N GLU A 111 -14.61 27.68 -34.25
CA GLU A 111 -13.25 27.85 -34.78
C GLU A 111 -12.06 28.28 -33.90
N SER A 112 -11.08 27.38 -33.99
CA SER A 112 -9.65 27.64 -34.19
C SER A 112 -8.78 27.86 -32.96
N SER A 113 -8.13 26.77 -32.52
CA SER A 113 -6.67 26.66 -32.62
C SER A 113 -6.20 25.20 -32.45
N LYS A 114 -5.37 24.79 -33.41
CA LYS A 114 -4.76 23.45 -33.57
C LYS A 114 -3.86 23.08 -32.40
N ILE A 115 -4.04 21.87 -31.85
CA ILE A 115 -2.93 20.96 -31.51
C ILE A 115 -3.39 19.53 -31.85
N GLN A 116 -2.83 18.97 -32.92
CA GLN A 116 -3.05 17.57 -33.29
C GLN A 116 -2.30 16.67 -32.30
N GLN A 117 -3.05 15.96 -31.45
CA GLN A 117 -2.61 14.66 -30.93
C GLN A 117 -2.92 13.62 -32.00
N THR A 118 -1.89 13.11 -32.66
CA THR A 118 -2.02 11.95 -33.52
C THR A 118 -1.91 10.69 -32.67
N ASN A 119 -3.06 10.06 -32.44
CA ASN A 119 -3.15 8.67 -32.06
C ASN A 119 -2.74 7.80 -33.26
N ALA A 120 -1.85 6.84 -33.05
CA ALA A 120 -1.62 5.76 -34.00
C ALA A 120 -1.67 4.43 -33.25
N ASN A 121 -2.86 3.82 -33.27
CA ASN A 121 -3.01 2.38 -33.15
C ASN A 121 -2.29 1.76 -34.37
N ALA A 122 -1.22 1.00 -34.13
CA ALA A 122 -0.58 0.21 -35.16
C ALA A 122 -0.67 -1.27 -34.79
N ALA A 123 -1.36 -1.98 -35.67
CA ALA A 123 -1.69 -3.38 -35.61
C ALA A 123 -0.45 -4.29 -35.60
N PHE A 124 -0.67 -5.47 -35.02
CA PHE A 124 0.11 -6.69 -35.17
C PHE A 124 0.48 -6.93 -36.64
N GLY A 125 1.77 -6.88 -36.94
CA GLY A 125 2.31 -7.07 -38.29
C GLY A 125 3.74 -7.59 -38.22
N SER A 126 3.88 -8.91 -38.25
CA SER A 126 5.15 -9.63 -38.32
C SER A 126 5.93 -9.24 -39.57
N THR A 127 7.04 -8.53 -39.42
CA THR A 127 8.09 -8.46 -40.44
C THR A 127 9.45 -8.62 -39.78
N ALA A 128 10.12 -9.74 -40.08
CA ALA A 128 11.46 -10.05 -39.61
C ALA A 128 12.49 -9.13 -40.28
N PRO A 129 13.36 -8.42 -39.54
CA PRO A 129 14.45 -7.67 -40.14
C PRO A 129 15.60 -8.63 -40.46
N LYS A 130 15.87 -8.85 -41.75
CA LYS A 130 17.12 -9.46 -42.21
C LYS A 130 18.26 -8.45 -42.02
N GLY A 131 18.93 -8.50 -40.87
CA GLY A 131 20.12 -7.71 -40.58
C GLY A 131 20.67 -8.01 -39.19
N PRO A 132 21.99 -7.95 -38.98
CA PRO A 132 22.58 -8.33 -37.69
C PRO A 132 22.18 -7.35 -36.58
N PHE A 133 21.53 -7.86 -35.53
CA PHE A 133 21.14 -7.09 -34.35
C PHE A 133 22.35 -6.42 -33.70
N ARG A 134 22.30 -5.09 -33.55
CA ARG A 134 23.30 -4.27 -32.86
C ARG A 134 22.66 -3.57 -31.68
N CYS A 135 23.39 -3.45 -30.57
CA CYS A 135 22.92 -2.71 -29.39
C CYS A 135 22.72 -1.22 -29.72
N LYS A 136 21.61 -0.61 -29.28
CA LYS A 136 21.31 0.82 -29.54
C LYS A 136 22.24 1.79 -28.80
N PHE A 137 22.94 1.32 -27.78
CA PHE A 137 23.82 2.16 -26.97
C PHE A 137 25.25 2.20 -27.51
N CYS A 138 25.77 1.08 -28.02
CA CYS A 138 27.17 0.98 -28.46
C CYS A 138 27.36 0.51 -29.91
N HIS A 139 26.27 0.19 -30.62
CA HIS A 139 26.25 -0.28 -32.02
C HIS A 139 27.10 -1.54 -32.31
N GLN A 140 27.55 -2.26 -31.28
CA GLN A 140 28.22 -3.55 -31.42
C GLN A 140 27.19 -4.70 -31.47
N LYS A 141 27.59 -5.81 -32.10
CA LYS A 141 26.78 -7.04 -32.19
C LYS A 141 27.08 -7.93 -30.98
N GLY A 142 26.09 -8.63 -30.44
CA GLY A 142 26.30 -9.76 -29.53
C GLY A 142 25.93 -9.56 -28.06
N HIS A 143 25.20 -8.51 -27.69
CA HIS A 143 24.68 -8.34 -26.32
C HIS A 143 23.23 -7.86 -26.39
N SER A 144 22.32 -8.72 -25.95
CA SER A 144 20.95 -8.38 -25.61
C SER A 144 20.92 -7.85 -24.19
N GLN A 145 20.25 -6.71 -23.99
CA GLN A 145 19.85 -6.25 -22.66
C GLN A 145 18.80 -7.18 -22.08
#